data_AF-A0A803MEP5-F1
#
_entry.id   AF-A0A803MEP5-F1
#
_cell.length_a   1.000
_cell.length_b   1.000
_cell.length_c   1.000
_cell.angle_alpha   90.00
_cell.angle_beta   90.00
_cell.angle_gamma   90.00
#
_symmetry.space_group_name_H-M   'P 1'
#
loop_
_entity.id
_entity.type
_entity.pdbx_description
1 polymer ?
#
loop_
_entity_poly.entity_id
_entity_poly.type
_entity_poly.pdbx_seq_one_letter_code
_entity_poly.pdbx_strand_id
1 'polypeptide(L)'
;MYLAIRYEIMFSDVFKESALILFRIPGKLAKHAKKTPDKIFKFLTLYEGMIEDTLEIEKIFSSKFTSPVRSHLRSSMGRVTEAVKSMEADFEAHVYKDSSKGVVAGGGIQPLTKYEMNYMVNLSNHASAFDKILTDYPISLQLSLPKSCFEGETMSSPVELHFSWLILILLGKLDSKSELYKDA
;
A
#
# COMPACT_ATOMS: atom_id res chain seq x y z
N MET A 1 38.21 -22.07 8.27
CA MET A 1 37.59 -21.04 9.13
C MET A 1 38.22 -19.66 8.96
N TYR A 2 39.53 -19.49 9.17
CA TYR A 2 40.20 -18.17 9.09
C TYR A 2 40.10 -17.45 7.73
N LEU A 3 40.30 -18.19 6.62
CA LEU A 3 40.18 -17.65 5.26
C LEU A 3 38.76 -17.16 4.92
N ALA A 4 37.73 -17.89 5.37
CA ALA A 4 36.34 -17.51 5.14
C ALA A 4 35.99 -16.20 5.87
N ILE A 5 36.44 -16.06 7.12
CA ILE A 5 36.24 -14.82 7.89
C ILE A 5 36.95 -13.63 7.23
N ARG A 6 38.18 -13.82 6.70
CA ARG A 6 38.89 -12.76 5.97
C ARG A 6 38.16 -12.32 4.70
N TYR A 7 37.60 -13.28 3.96
CA TYR A 7 36.80 -12.97 2.77
C TYR A 7 35.56 -12.14 3.11
N GLU A 8 34.82 -12.51 4.16
CA GLU A 8 33.64 -11.77 4.60
C GLU A 8 33.95 -10.33 5.05
N ILE A 9 35.10 -10.12 5.72
CA ILE A 9 35.55 -8.78 6.11
C ILE A 9 35.87 -7.94 4.86
N MET A 10 36.68 -8.47 3.94
CA MET A 10 37.02 -7.76 2.70
C MET A 10 35.77 -7.43 1.86
N PHE A 11 34.85 -8.39 1.73
CA PHE A 11 33.58 -8.17 1.04
C PHE A 11 32.77 -7.03 1.70
N SER A 12 32.67 -7.05 3.03
CA SER A 12 32.02 -5.97 3.78
C SER A 12 32.70 -4.62 3.53
N ASP A 13 34.03 -4.55 3.59
CA ASP A 13 34.78 -3.30 3.44
C ASP A 13 34.57 -2.66 2.06
N VAL A 14 34.39 -3.47 1.02
CA VAL A 14 34.19 -2.99 -0.36
C VAL A 14 32.73 -2.61 -0.63
N PHE A 15 31.77 -3.44 -0.20
CA PHE A 15 30.38 -3.32 -0.68
C PHE A 15 29.42 -2.66 0.31
N LYS A 16 29.72 -2.69 1.62
CA LYS A 16 28.76 -2.29 2.66
C LYS A 16 28.25 -0.86 2.47
N GLU A 17 29.13 0.12 2.28
CA GLU A 17 28.70 1.52 2.17
C GLU A 17 27.88 1.79 0.90
N SER A 18 28.29 1.21 -0.23
CA SER A 18 27.54 1.31 -1.49
C SER A 18 26.13 0.71 -1.34
N ALA A 19 26.02 -0.46 -0.70
CA ALA A 19 24.74 -1.11 -0.44
C ALA A 19 23.87 -0.29 0.52
N LEU A 20 24.45 0.30 1.58
CA LEU A 20 23.74 1.18 2.49
C LEU A 20 23.20 2.43 1.80
N ILE A 21 23.97 3.04 0.89
CA ILE A 21 23.52 4.19 0.11
C ILE A 21 22.36 3.79 -0.80
N LEU A 22 22.50 2.68 -1.52
CA LEU A 22 21.46 2.17 -2.43
C LEU A 22 20.14 1.93 -1.68
N PHE A 23 20.18 1.14 -0.60
CA PHE A 23 18.97 0.79 0.15
C PHE A 23 18.41 1.93 1.00
N ARG A 24 19.13 3.06 1.15
CA ARG A 24 18.61 4.26 1.80
C ARG A 24 17.67 5.06 0.90
N ILE A 25 17.76 4.91 -0.43
CA ILE A 25 16.99 5.70 -1.39
C ILE A 25 15.47 5.49 -1.21
N PRO A 26 14.93 4.26 -1.18
CA PRO A 26 13.49 4.04 -1.03
C PRO A 26 12.92 4.65 0.26
N GLY A 27 13.62 4.46 1.39
CA GLY A 27 13.20 5.03 2.67
C GLY A 27 13.26 6.55 2.71
N LYS A 28 14.24 7.18 2.03
CA LYS A 28 14.28 8.65 1.87
C LYS A 28 13.14 9.14 0.98
N LEU A 29 12.87 8.44 -0.13
CA LEU A 29 11.77 8.77 -1.02
C LEU A 29 10.43 8.71 -0.27
N ALA A 30 10.18 7.65 0.50
CA ALA A 30 8.99 7.51 1.34
C ALA A 30 8.83 8.63 2.38
N LYS A 31 9.94 9.08 2.97
CA LYS A 31 9.93 10.19 3.92
C LYS A 31 9.53 11.52 3.26
N HIS A 32 10.17 11.84 2.15
CA HIS A 32 10.20 13.21 1.60
C HIS A 32 9.24 13.44 0.44
N ALA A 33 8.76 12.38 -0.23
CA ALA A 33 7.79 12.54 -1.30
C ALA A 33 6.47 13.09 -0.74
N LYS A 34 5.90 14.07 -1.47
CA LYS A 34 4.50 14.44 -1.30
C LYS A 34 3.64 13.20 -1.52
N LYS A 35 2.83 12.84 -0.53
CA LYS A 35 1.91 11.71 -0.52
C LYS A 35 0.62 12.15 -1.19
N THR A 36 0.29 11.55 -2.33
CA THR A 36 -0.92 11.83 -3.11
C THR A 36 -1.46 10.51 -3.65
N PRO A 37 -2.79 10.37 -3.84
CA PRO A 37 -3.37 9.11 -4.31
C PRO A 37 -2.68 8.55 -5.56
N ASP A 38 -2.39 9.36 -6.58
CA ASP A 38 -1.74 8.90 -7.83
C ASP A 38 -0.32 8.33 -7.65
N LYS A 39 0.34 8.68 -6.53
CA LYS A 39 1.70 8.20 -6.27
C LYS A 39 1.71 6.84 -5.58
N ILE A 40 0.59 6.38 -5.02
CA ILE A 40 0.54 5.10 -4.33
C ILE A 40 1.04 3.97 -5.23
N PHE A 41 0.65 3.97 -6.51
CA PHE A 41 1.05 2.96 -7.50
C PHE A 41 2.56 2.94 -7.73
N LYS A 42 3.21 4.11 -7.77
CA LYS A 42 4.68 4.20 -7.88
C LYS A 42 5.38 3.62 -6.66
N PHE A 43 4.80 3.80 -5.47
CA PHE A 43 5.32 3.21 -4.24
C PHE A 43 5.06 1.71 -4.15
N LEU A 44 3.95 1.23 -4.68
CA LEU A 44 3.66 -0.20 -4.82
C LEU A 44 4.64 -0.88 -5.77
N THR A 45 4.88 -0.31 -6.96
CA THR A 45 5.93 -0.79 -7.88
C THR A 45 7.32 -0.80 -7.24
N LEU A 46 7.64 0.23 -6.46
CA LEU A 46 8.90 0.26 -5.72
C LEU A 46 8.99 -0.87 -4.69
N TYR A 47 7.90 -1.12 -3.95
CA TYR A 47 7.83 -2.18 -2.96
C TYR A 47 7.91 -3.57 -3.60
N GLU A 48 7.28 -3.78 -4.76
CA GLU A 48 7.37 -5.01 -5.56
C GLU A 48 8.82 -5.35 -5.91
N GLY A 49 9.56 -4.40 -6.51
CA GLY A 49 10.97 -4.60 -6.84
C GLY A 49 11.83 -4.87 -5.60
N MET A 50 11.54 -4.21 -4.48
CA MET A 50 12.23 -4.50 -3.22
C MET A 50 11.98 -5.93 -2.75
N ILE A 51 10.75 -6.44 -2.80
CA ILE A 51 10.43 -7.81 -2.40
C ILE A 51 11.15 -8.82 -3.30
N GLU A 52 11.11 -8.60 -4.61
CA GLU A 52 11.71 -9.50 -5.61
C GLU A 52 13.18 -9.78 -5.29
N ASP A 53 13.94 -8.73 -4.95
CA ASP A 53 15.37 -8.84 -4.68
C ASP A 53 15.69 -9.20 -3.21
N THR A 54 14.75 -9.06 -2.27
CA THR A 54 15.03 -9.15 -0.83
C THR A 54 15.67 -10.47 -0.43
N LEU A 55 15.18 -11.59 -0.96
CA LEU A 55 15.72 -12.92 -0.62
C LEU A 55 17.20 -13.03 -1.02
N GLU A 56 17.54 -12.57 -2.22
CA GLU A 56 18.91 -12.66 -2.74
C GLU A 56 19.85 -11.70 -2.02
N ILE A 57 19.37 -10.48 -1.72
CA ILE A 57 20.10 -9.53 -0.89
C ILE A 57 20.38 -10.10 0.50
N GLU A 58 19.40 -10.75 1.15
CA GLU A 58 19.61 -11.38 2.45
C GLU A 58 20.68 -12.48 2.42
N LYS A 59 20.78 -13.24 1.32
CA LYS A 59 21.84 -14.25 1.13
C LYS A 59 23.21 -13.61 0.93
N ILE A 60 23.30 -12.62 0.02
CA ILE A 60 24.55 -11.91 -0.29
C ILE A 60 25.14 -11.25 0.96
N PHE A 61 24.28 -10.65 1.79
CA PHE A 61 24.69 -9.92 2.99
C PHE A 61 24.45 -10.72 4.30
N SER A 62 24.48 -12.06 4.22
CA SER A 62 24.20 -12.95 5.35
C SER A 62 25.22 -12.86 6.50
N SER A 63 26.45 -12.42 6.22
CA SER A 63 27.49 -12.24 7.23
C SER A 63 27.11 -11.22 8.31
N LYS A 64 27.67 -11.39 9.51
CA LYS A 64 27.53 -10.43 10.62
C LYS A 64 28.09 -9.05 10.28
N PHE A 65 29.15 -8.98 9.46
CA PHE A 65 29.81 -7.72 9.08
C PHE A 65 28.92 -6.86 8.17
N THR A 66 28.04 -7.50 7.40
CA THR A 66 27.08 -6.88 6.49
C THR A 66 25.66 -6.80 7.05
N SER A 67 25.45 -7.20 8.31
CA SER A 67 24.14 -7.09 8.98
C SER A 67 23.50 -5.69 8.93
N PRO A 68 24.25 -4.55 8.94
CA PRO A 68 23.64 -3.23 8.80
C PRO A 68 22.93 -3.02 7.45
N VAL A 69 23.39 -3.69 6.39
CA VAL A 69 22.78 -3.61 5.05
C VAL A 69 21.36 -4.18 5.09
N ARG A 70 21.22 -5.37 5.68
CA ARG A 70 19.95 -6.08 5.81
C ARG A 70 18.97 -5.34 6.72
N SER A 71 19.44 -4.74 7.81
CA SER A 71 18.58 -3.91 8.67
C SER A 71 18.14 -2.62 7.97
N HIS A 72 19.02 -1.99 7.17
CA HIS A 72 18.64 -0.82 6.37
C HIS A 72 17.62 -1.15 5.27
N LEU A 73 17.78 -2.28 4.56
CA LEU A 73 16.79 -2.73 3.58
C LEU A 73 15.41 -2.87 4.23
N ARG A 74 15.32 -3.64 5.32
CA ARG A 74 14.05 -3.83 6.07
C ARG A 74 13.46 -2.51 6.55
N SER A 75 14.29 -1.62 7.10
CA SER A 75 13.85 -0.29 7.54
C SER A 75 13.28 0.53 6.38
N SER A 76 13.95 0.55 5.23
CA SER A 76 13.45 1.26 4.05
C SER A 76 12.15 0.66 3.49
N MET A 77 12.02 -0.68 3.48
CA MET A 77 10.77 -1.34 3.11
C MET A 77 9.64 -0.93 4.04
N GLY A 78 9.86 -0.95 5.36
CA GLY A 78 8.87 -0.52 6.34
C GLY A 78 8.39 0.91 6.11
N ARG A 79 9.30 1.83 5.76
CA ARG A 79 8.93 3.22 5.45
C ARG A 79 8.11 3.34 4.17
N VAL A 80 8.41 2.53 3.15
CA VAL A 80 7.60 2.46 1.92
C VAL A 80 6.20 1.93 2.24
N THR A 81 6.10 0.87 3.04
CA THR A 81 4.84 0.31 3.54
C THR A 81 4.01 1.37 4.29
N GLU A 82 4.61 2.12 5.22
CA GLU A 82 3.95 3.21 5.94
C GLU A 82 3.47 4.32 5.00
N ALA A 83 4.26 4.67 3.99
CA ALA A 83 3.87 5.68 3.01
C ALA A 83 2.66 5.24 2.17
N VAL A 84 2.61 3.97 1.75
CA VAL A 84 1.46 3.39 1.04
C VAL A 84 0.22 3.41 1.93
N LYS A 85 0.32 2.91 3.17
CA LYS A 85 -0.79 2.93 4.15
C LYS A 85 -1.33 4.34 4.39
N SER A 86 -0.44 5.33 4.51
CA SER A 86 -0.84 6.73 4.67
C SER A 86 -1.56 7.28 3.43
N MET A 87 -1.10 6.96 2.23
CA MET A 87 -1.76 7.42 0.99
C MET A 87 -3.12 6.77 0.79
N GLU A 88 -3.27 5.50 1.19
CA GLU A 88 -4.55 4.79 1.17
C GLU A 88 -5.54 5.42 2.16
N ALA A 89 -5.12 5.68 3.41
CA ALA A 89 -5.96 6.34 4.40
C ALA A 89 -6.40 7.76 3.94
N ASP A 90 -5.51 8.50 3.27
CA ASP A 90 -5.85 9.80 2.67
C ASP A 90 -6.88 9.66 1.55
N PHE A 91 -6.79 8.60 0.74
CA PHE A 91 -7.76 8.28 -0.31
C PHE A 91 -9.13 7.93 0.28
N GLU A 92 -9.19 7.01 1.25
CA GLU A 92 -10.42 6.66 1.99
C GLU A 92 -11.08 7.90 2.58
N ALA A 93 -10.29 8.75 3.25
CA ALA A 93 -10.79 9.97 3.86
C ALA A 93 -11.32 10.97 2.81
N HIS A 94 -10.73 11.01 1.61
CA HIS A 94 -11.20 11.86 0.52
C HIS A 94 -12.57 11.40 0.02
N VAL A 95 -12.74 10.10 -0.22
CA VAL A 95 -14.03 9.51 -0.61
C VAL A 95 -15.07 9.72 0.49
N TYR A 96 -14.72 9.40 1.74
CA TYR A 96 -15.62 9.54 2.88
C TYR A 96 -16.03 10.99 3.18
N LYS A 97 -15.17 11.97 2.89
CA LYS A 97 -15.50 13.41 3.07
C LYS A 97 -16.12 14.03 1.84
N ASP A 98 -16.28 13.29 0.74
CA ASP A 98 -16.92 13.84 -0.45
C ASP A 98 -18.33 14.35 -0.10
N SER A 99 -18.53 15.63 -0.39
CA SER A 99 -19.75 16.40 -0.15
C SER A 99 -20.25 17.05 -1.43
N SER A 100 -19.78 16.58 -2.59
CA SER A 100 -20.18 17.13 -3.88
C SER A 100 -21.71 17.06 -4.00
N LYS A 101 -22.36 18.22 -4.15
CA LYS A 101 -23.83 18.34 -4.27
C LYS A 101 -24.33 18.08 -5.70
N GLY A 102 -23.47 17.52 -6.56
CA GLY A 102 -23.76 17.32 -7.97
C GLY A 102 -24.77 16.21 -8.19
N VAL A 103 -26.05 16.58 -8.35
CA VAL A 103 -27.06 15.70 -8.94
C VAL A 103 -26.73 15.60 -10.43
N VAL A 104 -26.50 14.38 -10.93
CA VAL A 104 -26.25 14.16 -12.36
C VAL A 104 -27.61 14.10 -13.06
N ALA A 105 -27.84 15.00 -14.01
CA ALA A 105 -29.09 15.03 -14.77
C ALA A 105 -29.41 13.65 -15.36
N GLY A 106 -30.65 13.18 -15.15
CA GLY A 106 -31.10 11.86 -15.62
C GLY A 106 -30.52 10.66 -14.87
N GLY A 107 -29.93 10.85 -13.68
CA GLY A 107 -29.45 9.73 -12.84
C GLY A 107 -28.18 9.04 -13.38
N GLY A 108 -27.39 9.72 -14.21
CA GLY A 108 -26.15 9.19 -14.77
C GLY A 108 -25.07 8.89 -13.73
N ILE A 109 -24.02 8.19 -14.15
CA ILE A 109 -22.89 7.78 -13.28
C ILE A 109 -22.25 9.02 -12.63
N GLN A 110 -22.22 9.02 -11.29
CA GLN A 110 -21.61 10.12 -10.55
C GLN A 110 -20.08 10.19 -10.76
N PRO A 111 -19.49 11.40 -10.82
CA PRO A 111 -18.03 11.56 -10.93
C PRO A 111 -17.23 10.82 -9.85
N LEU A 112 -17.75 10.78 -8.62
CA LEU A 112 -17.13 10.05 -7.49
C LEU A 112 -16.99 8.55 -7.81
N THR A 113 -18.03 7.93 -8.37
CA THR A 113 -18.01 6.52 -8.79
C THR A 113 -16.91 6.25 -9.81
N LYS A 114 -16.76 7.13 -10.81
CA LYS A 114 -15.70 6.97 -11.83
C LYS A 114 -14.31 7.11 -11.22
N TYR A 115 -14.13 8.09 -10.33
CA TYR A 115 -12.86 8.33 -9.65
C TYR A 115 -12.44 7.12 -8.82
N GLU A 116 -13.35 6.59 -8.00
CA GLU A 116 -13.06 5.48 -7.10
C GLU A 116 -12.87 4.15 -7.84
N MET A 117 -13.74 3.85 -8.81
CA MET A 117 -13.58 2.64 -9.63
C MET A 117 -12.27 2.67 -10.42
N ASN A 118 -11.87 3.83 -10.97
CA ASN A 118 -10.57 3.96 -11.63
C ASN A 118 -9.42 3.74 -10.65
N TYR A 119 -9.52 4.23 -9.41
CA TYR A 119 -8.53 3.97 -8.38
C TYR A 119 -8.41 2.47 -8.09
N MET A 120 -9.54 1.79 -7.87
CA MET A 120 -9.58 0.36 -7.57
C MET A 120 -8.99 -0.49 -8.71
N VAL A 121 -9.31 -0.18 -9.97
CA VAL A 121 -8.75 -0.87 -11.15
C VAL A 121 -7.23 -0.69 -11.23
N ASN A 122 -6.71 0.48 -10.89
CA ASN A 122 -5.25 0.69 -10.87
C ASN A 122 -4.60 -0.03 -9.67
N LEU A 123 -5.26 -0.05 -8.51
CA LEU A 123 -4.77 -0.72 -7.32
C LEU A 123 -4.74 -2.25 -7.49
N SER A 124 -5.69 -2.83 -8.23
CA SER A 124 -5.77 -4.28 -8.45
C SER A 124 -4.59 -4.83 -9.26
N ASN A 125 -3.97 -4.00 -10.12
CA ASN A 125 -2.72 -4.35 -10.81
C ASN A 125 -1.56 -4.59 -9.84
N HIS A 126 -1.67 -4.09 -8.61
CA HIS A 126 -0.68 -4.23 -7.52
C HIS A 126 -1.22 -5.05 -6.34
N ALA A 127 -2.29 -5.84 -6.55
CA ALA A 127 -2.99 -6.52 -5.46
C ALA A 127 -2.07 -7.40 -4.60
N SER A 128 -1.12 -8.12 -5.20
CA SER A 128 -0.21 -9.01 -4.48
C SER A 128 0.76 -8.27 -3.54
N ALA A 129 1.22 -7.08 -3.96
CA ALA A 129 2.08 -6.22 -3.17
C ALA A 129 1.29 -5.53 -2.05
N PHE A 130 0.11 -5.06 -2.39
CA PHE A 130 -0.78 -4.38 -1.47
C PHE A 130 -1.28 -5.34 -0.37
N ASP A 131 -1.60 -6.59 -0.72
CA ASP A 131 -1.99 -7.63 0.24
C ASP A 131 -0.92 -7.88 1.32
N LYS A 132 0.35 -7.97 0.91
CA LYS A 132 1.50 -8.08 1.83
C LYS A 132 1.64 -6.86 2.74
N ILE A 133 1.38 -5.66 2.21
CA ILE A 133 1.39 -4.42 3.00
C ILE A 133 0.27 -4.43 4.05
N LEU A 134 -0.90 -4.96 3.67
CA LEU A 134 -2.08 -5.01 4.51
C LEU A 134 -2.07 -6.15 5.53
N THR A 135 -1.17 -7.14 5.44
CA THR A 135 -1.10 -8.28 6.36
C THR A 135 -0.97 -7.86 7.83
N ASP A 136 -0.23 -6.79 8.12
CA ASP A 136 -0.08 -6.20 9.45
C ASP A 136 -0.93 -4.93 9.65
N TYR A 137 -1.88 -4.66 8.76
CA TYR A 137 -2.76 -3.50 8.87
C TYR A 137 -4.03 -3.91 9.61
N PRO A 138 -4.37 -3.27 10.74
CA PRO A 138 -5.61 -3.56 11.44
C PRO A 138 -6.77 -2.99 10.62
N ILE A 139 -7.29 -3.78 9.68
CA ILE A 139 -8.59 -3.55 9.03
C ILE A 139 -9.68 -3.40 10.12
N SER A 140 -9.45 -3.98 11.30
CA SER A 140 -10.31 -3.98 12.49
C SER A 140 -10.55 -2.62 13.18
N LEU A 141 -9.86 -1.52 12.82
CA LEU A 141 -10.13 -0.21 13.43
C LEU A 141 -11.20 0.62 12.71
N GLN A 142 -11.68 0.19 11.54
CA GLN A 142 -12.74 0.88 10.80
C GLN A 142 -14.00 0.01 10.54
N LEU A 143 -13.96 -1.27 10.92
CA LEU A 143 -15.07 -2.21 10.71
C LEU A 143 -16.21 -1.99 11.71
N SER A 144 -17.10 -1.06 11.42
CA SER A 144 -18.53 -1.20 11.72
C SER A 144 -19.27 -1.75 10.49
N LEU A 145 -18.66 -2.73 9.81
CA LEU A 145 -19.35 -3.48 8.76
C LEU A 145 -20.43 -4.37 9.41
N PRO A 146 -21.68 -4.35 8.93
CA PRO A 146 -22.63 -5.38 9.30
C PRO A 146 -22.06 -6.74 8.89
N LYS A 147 -21.90 -7.66 9.86
CA LYS A 147 -21.41 -9.04 9.60
C LYS A 147 -22.26 -9.76 8.55
N SER A 148 -23.52 -9.34 8.38
CA SER A 148 -24.47 -9.85 7.39
C SER A 148 -24.10 -9.55 5.93
N CYS A 149 -23.24 -8.57 5.64
CA CYS A 149 -22.85 -8.23 4.27
C CYS A 149 -21.89 -9.27 3.64
N PHE A 150 -21.26 -10.11 4.46
CA PHE A 150 -20.24 -11.09 4.04
C PHE A 150 -20.52 -12.50 4.57
N GLU A 151 -21.75 -12.74 5.03
CA GLU A 151 -22.17 -14.02 5.61
C GLU A 151 -22.34 -15.05 4.48
N GLY A 152 -21.26 -15.76 4.15
CA GLY A 152 -21.25 -16.84 3.16
C GLY A 152 -19.94 -17.00 2.39
N GLU A 153 -19.11 -15.95 2.33
CA GLU A 153 -17.84 -15.95 1.61
C GLU A 153 -16.69 -15.73 2.61
N THR A 154 -15.79 -16.71 2.73
CA THR A 154 -14.53 -16.51 3.44
C THR A 154 -13.70 -15.54 2.63
N MET A 155 -13.77 -14.24 2.93
CA MET A 155 -12.87 -13.25 2.35
C MET A 155 -11.44 -13.69 2.62
N SER A 156 -10.73 -14.03 1.55
CA SER A 156 -9.53 -14.86 1.57
C SER A 156 -8.28 -14.06 1.86
N SER A 157 -8.31 -12.75 1.60
CA SER A 157 -7.13 -11.89 1.66
C SER A 157 -7.41 -10.49 2.22
N PRO A 158 -6.46 -9.88 2.95
CA PRO A 158 -6.53 -8.48 3.38
C PRO A 158 -6.92 -7.50 2.27
N VAL A 159 -6.43 -7.71 1.05
CA VAL A 159 -6.75 -6.86 -0.10
C VAL A 159 -8.22 -6.97 -0.53
N GLU A 160 -8.82 -8.17 -0.53
CA GLU A 160 -10.25 -8.36 -0.83
C GLU A 160 -11.13 -7.60 0.17
N LEU A 161 -10.82 -7.73 1.46
CA LEU A 161 -11.53 -7.00 2.53
C LEU A 161 -11.45 -5.48 2.32
N HIS A 162 -10.28 -5.00 1.90
CA HIS A 162 -10.06 -3.58 1.60
C HIS A 162 -10.87 -3.11 0.39
N PHE A 163 -10.90 -3.88 -0.70
CA PHE A 163 -11.73 -3.54 -1.86
C PHE A 163 -13.22 -3.51 -1.50
N SER A 164 -13.70 -4.46 -0.70
CA SER A 164 -15.07 -4.44 -0.22
C SER A 164 -15.39 -3.25 0.68
N TRP A 165 -14.44 -2.80 1.49
CA TRP A 165 -14.57 -1.59 2.30
C TRP A 165 -14.77 -0.35 1.43
N LEU A 166 -13.92 -0.16 0.41
CA LEU A 166 -14.05 0.95 -0.54
C LEU A 166 -15.44 0.94 -1.21
N ILE A 167 -15.87 -0.21 -1.75
CA ILE A 167 -17.20 -0.37 -2.35
C ILE A 167 -18.31 0.03 -1.37
N LEU A 168 -18.22 -0.36 -0.10
CA LEU A 168 -19.23 0.00 0.89
C LEU A 168 -19.27 1.51 1.15
N ILE A 169 -18.11 2.17 1.27
CA ILE A 169 -18.03 3.63 1.42
C ILE A 169 -18.72 4.30 0.22
N LEU A 170 -18.41 3.86 -1.00
CA LEU A 170 -19.02 4.40 -2.20
C LEU A 170 -20.53 4.24 -2.22
N LEU A 171 -21.03 3.04 -1.90
CA LEU A 171 -22.47 2.76 -1.86
C LEU A 171 -23.19 3.65 -0.85
N GLY A 172 -22.67 3.77 0.37
CA GLY A 172 -23.24 4.66 1.39
C GLY A 172 -23.26 6.13 0.94
N LYS A 173 -22.23 6.57 0.21
CA LYS A 173 -22.18 7.91 -0.37
C LYS A 173 -23.19 8.14 -1.48
N LEU A 174 -23.37 7.15 -2.35
CA LEU A 174 -24.35 7.22 -3.43
C LEU A 174 -25.77 7.22 -2.87
N ASP A 175 -26.04 6.41 -1.85
CA ASP A 175 -27.31 6.35 -1.14
C ASP A 175 -27.69 7.71 -0.52
N SER A 176 -26.78 8.31 0.25
CA SER A 176 -26.99 9.65 0.83
C SER A 176 -27.20 10.74 -0.23
N LYS A 177 -26.59 10.61 -1.42
CA LYS A 177 -26.80 11.56 -2.53
C LYS A 177 -28.09 11.29 -3.31
N SER A 178 -28.60 10.07 -3.27
CA SER A 178 -29.84 9.69 -3.96
C SER A 178 -31.06 10.40 -3.34
N GLU A 179 -31.03 10.67 -2.03
CA GLU A 179 -32.05 11.45 -1.31
C GLU A 179 -32.22 12.89 -1.83
N LEU A 180 -31.27 13.42 -2.60
CA LEU A 180 -31.33 14.76 -3.19
C LEU A 180 -32.13 14.81 -4.50
N TYR A 181 -32.47 13.66 -5.10
CA TYR A 181 -33.30 13.61 -6.29
C TYR A 181 -34.77 13.87 -5.92
N LYS A 182 -35.43 14.76 -6.66
CA LYS A 182 -36.79 15.23 -6.36
C LYS A 182 -37.90 14.39 -7.00
N ASP A 183 -37.55 13.36 -7.75
CA ASP A 183 -38.48 12.55 -8.55
C ASP A 183 -38.91 11.24 -7.82
N ALA A 184 -38.80 11.20 -6.49
CA ALA A 184 -39.29 10.11 -5.65
C ALA A 184 -40.74 10.34 -5.21
#